data_AF-A0A3N5IAG5-F1
#
_entry.id   AF-A0A3N5IAG5-F1
#
_cell.length_a   1.000
_cell.length_b   1.000
_cell.length_c   1.000
_cell.angle_alpha   90.00
_cell.angle_beta   90.00
_cell.angle_gamma   90.00
#
_symmetry.space_group_name_H-M   'P 1'
#
loop_
_entity.id
_entity.type
_entity.pdbx_description
1 polymer ?
#
loop_
_entity_poly.entity_id
_entity_poly.type
_entity_poly.pdbx_seq_one_letter_code
_entity_poly.pdbx_strand_id
1 'polypeptide(L)' 'MWPFRRTRKVPAEPTPAMHEEARRNPGGWIYVVDGTFGPNEVVPADRIIGFWKVDRRGKLTGKYRPNHEYRGR' A
#
# COMPACT_ATOMS: atom_id res chain seq x y z
N MET A 1 -27.92 9.01 10.18
CA MET A 1 -27.09 10.14 9.69
C MET A 1 -25.72 9.97 10.29
N TRP A 2 -24.72 9.46 9.56
CA TRP A 2 -23.39 9.17 10.12
C TRP A 2 -22.34 10.13 9.51
N PRO A 3 -21.56 10.89 10.31
CA PRO A 3 -20.75 11.98 9.78
C PRO A 3 -19.33 11.54 9.37
N PHE A 4 -18.88 12.09 8.24
CA PHE A 4 -17.50 12.35 7.82
C PHE A 4 -16.44 11.23 7.90
N ARG A 5 -16.29 10.53 6.76
CA ARG A 5 -15.15 9.67 6.42
C ARG A 5 -13.93 10.53 6.06
N ARG A 6 -12.96 10.69 6.96
CA ARG A 6 -11.62 11.18 6.57
C ARG A 6 -10.91 10.08 5.79
N THR A 7 -11.13 10.02 4.47
CA THR A 7 -10.31 9.18 3.60
C THR A 7 -8.87 9.68 3.68
N ARG A 8 -8.00 8.96 4.37
CA ARG A 8 -6.55 9.14 4.22
C ARG A 8 -6.25 8.84 2.75
N LYS A 9 -6.02 9.89 1.95
CA LYS A 9 -5.76 9.75 0.52
C LYS A 9 -4.51 8.89 0.35
N VAL A 10 -4.62 7.81 -0.41
CA VAL A 10 -3.44 7.13 -0.97
C VAL A 10 -2.59 8.22 -1.61
N PRO A 11 -1.28 8.28 -1.33
CA PRO A 11 -0.40 9.21 -2.03
C PRO A 11 -0.60 9.05 -3.54
N ALA A 12 -0.88 10.15 -4.25
CA ALA A 12 -1.03 10.11 -5.70
C ALA A 12 0.26 9.57 -6.37
N GLU A 13 1.39 9.74 -5.68
CA GLU A 13 2.71 9.30 -6.10
C GLU A 13 3.40 8.49 -4.98
N PRO A 14 4.18 7.45 -5.33
CA PRO A 14 4.97 6.71 -4.36
C PRO A 14 5.98 7.57 -3.60
N THR A 15 6.16 7.30 -2.31
CA THR A 15 7.15 7.99 -1.48
C THR A 15 8.57 7.43 -1.70
N PRO A 16 9.64 8.17 -1.35
CA PRO A 16 11.01 7.66 -1.43
C PRO A 16 11.21 6.32 -0.69
N ALA A 17 10.60 6.16 0.48
CA ALA A 17 10.65 4.91 1.25
C ALA A 17 10.05 3.72 0.47
N MET A 18 9.01 3.94 -0.32
CA MET A 18 8.44 2.89 -1.19
C MET A 18 9.38 2.50 -2.31
N HIS A 19 10.19 3.44 -2.83
CA HIS A 19 11.23 3.12 -3.81
C HIS A 19 12.37 2.30 -3.18
N GLU A 20 12.77 2.61 -1.95
CA GLU A 20 13.74 1.80 -1.21
C GLU A 20 13.23 0.38 -0.97
N GLU A 21 11.97 0.25 -0.55
CA GLU A 21 11.36 -1.07 -0.32
C GLU A 21 11.20 -1.86 -1.63
N ALA A 22 10.88 -1.19 -2.74
CA ALA A 22 10.82 -1.81 -4.06
C ALA A 22 12.19 -2.39 -4.48
N ARG A 23 13.29 -1.70 -4.16
CA ARG A 23 14.66 -2.18 -4.43
C ARG A 23 15.00 -3.43 -3.64
N ARG A 24 14.45 -3.58 -2.43
CA ARG A 24 14.62 -4.78 -1.59
C ARG A 24 13.75 -5.96 -2.08
N ASN A 25 12.64 -5.67 -2.76
CA ASN A 25 11.65 -6.67 -3.18
C ASN A 25 11.37 -6.66 -4.71
N PRO A 26 12.38 -6.97 -5.55
CA PRO A 26 12.21 -6.98 -7.01
C PRO A 26 11.18 -8.03 -7.46
N GLY A 27 10.34 -7.66 -8.43
CA GLY A 27 9.26 -8.50 -8.98
C GLY A 27 8.02 -8.61 -8.10
N GLY A 28 8.07 -8.08 -6.87
CA GLY A 28 6.99 -8.15 -5.89
C GLY A 28 5.94 -7.05 -6.02
N TRP A 29 5.39 -6.68 -4.87
CA TRP A 29 4.40 -5.63 -4.68
C TRP A 29 4.70 -4.87 -3.39
N ILE A 30 4.48 -3.55 -3.39
CA ILE A 30 4.53 -2.73 -2.17
C ILE A 30 3.10 -2.45 -1.73
N TYR A 31 2.76 -2.90 -0.52
CA TYR A 31 1.44 -2.72 0.06
C TYR A 31 1.32 -1.38 0.79
N VAL A 32 0.22 -0.68 0.57
CA VAL A 32 -0.14 0.53 1.29
C VAL A 32 -1.18 0.14 2.33
N VAL A 33 -0.84 0.29 3.62
CA VAL A 33 -1.66 -0.19 4.74
C VAL A 33 -2.17 0.98 5.58
N ASP A 34 -3.39 0.84 6.09
CA ASP A 34 -4.02 1.75 7.04
C ASP A 34 -3.78 1.23 8.47
N GLY A 35 -2.66 1.65 9.05
CA GLY A 35 -2.23 1.26 10.40
C GLY A 35 -0.72 1.15 10.52
N THR A 36 -0.27 0.75 11.70
CA THR A 36 1.12 0.37 11.96
C THR A 36 1.11 -1.11 12.32
N PHE A 37 1.89 -1.89 11.59
CA PHE A 37 2.00 -3.34 11.78
C PHE A 37 3.47 -3.71 11.96
N GLY A 38 3.72 -4.65 12.85
CA GLY A 38 5.05 -5.23 13.04
C GLY A 38 5.50 -6.08 11.84
N PRO A 39 6.81 -6.37 11.71
CA PRO A 39 7.37 -7.12 10.59
C PRO A 39 6.85 -8.57 10.50
N ASN A 40 6.38 -9.12 11.62
CA ASN A 40 5.82 -10.48 11.71
C ASN A 40 4.31 -10.48 11.95
N GLU A 41 3.66 -9.32 11.92
CA GLU A 41 2.22 -9.23 12.12
C GLU A 41 1.48 -9.50 10.81
N VAL A 42 0.38 -10.24 10.91
CA VAL A 42 -0.53 -10.42 9.80
C VAL A 42 -1.30 -9.12 9.61
N VAL A 43 -1.16 -8.49 8.44
CA VAL A 43 -1.96 -7.34 8.05
C VAL A 43 -3.33 -7.83 7.56
N PRO A 44 -4.44 -7.47 8.23
CA PRO A 44 -5.77 -7.82 7.76
C PRO A 44 -6.07 -7.19 6.39
N ALA A 45 -6.77 -7.93 5.51
CA ALA A 45 -7.06 -7.46 4.15
C ALA A 45 -7.88 -6.15 4.14
N ASP A 46 -8.80 -5.96 5.10
CA ASP A 46 -9.61 -4.75 5.23
C ASP A 46 -8.80 -3.49 5.65
N ARG A 47 -7.54 -3.67 6.05
CA ARG A 47 -6.55 -2.63 6.35
C ARG A 47 -5.56 -2.37 5.22
N ILE A 48 -5.56 -3.16 4.16
CA ILE A 48 -4.75 -2.90 2.98
C ILE A 48 -5.53 -1.93 2.09
N ILE A 49 -5.00 -0.72 1.88
CA ILE A 49 -5.62 0.29 1.01
C ILE A 49 -5.43 -0.08 -0.46
N GLY A 50 -4.26 -0.61 -0.80
CA GLY A 50 -3.93 -1.11 -2.13
C GLY A 50 -2.47 -1.47 -2.26
N PHE A 51 -2.01 -1.68 -3.48
CA PHE A 51 -0.68 -2.21 -3.74
C PHE A 51 -0.08 -1.71 -5.06
N TRP A 52 1.22 -1.46 -5.05
CA TRP A 52 2.01 -0.97 -6.19
C TRP A 52 2.85 -2.08 -6.77
N LYS A 53 2.83 -2.26 -8.10
CA LYS A 53 3.62 -3.30 -8.76
C LYS A 53 5.10 -2.89 -8.85
N VAL A 54 5.97 -3.80 -8.43
CA VAL A 54 7.43 -3.70 -8.58
C VAL A 54 7.87 -4.52 -9.79
N ASP A 55 8.75 -3.97 -10.62
CA ASP A 55 9.37 -4.68 -11.74
C ASP A 55 10.53 -5.58 -11.28
N ARG A 56 11.07 -6.38 -12.20
CA ARG A 56 12.18 -7.30 -11.90
C ARG A 56 13.49 -6.60 -11.51
N ARG A 57 13.60 -5.28 -11.71
CA ARG A 57 14.77 -4.46 -11.37
C ARG A 57 14.58 -3.72 -10.04
N GLY A 58 13.48 -3.96 -9.32
CA GLY A 58 13.19 -3.29 -8.06
C GLY A 58 12.67 -1.87 -8.22
N LYS A 59 12.08 -1.53 -9.37
CA LYS A 59 11.46 -0.21 -9.60
C LYS A 59 9.94 -0.31 -9.54
N LEU A 60 9.31 0.69 -8.95
CA LEU A 60 7.85 0.84 -9.03
C LEU A 60 7.45 1.13 -10.48
N THR A 61 6.53 0.33 -11.00
CA THR A 61 6.05 0.43 -12.38
C THR A 61 5.05 1.57 -12.61
N GLY A 62 4.63 2.27 -11.53
CA GLY A 62 3.50 3.20 -11.55
C GLY A 62 2.12 2.53 -11.57
N LYS A 63 2.05 1.20 -11.69
CA LYS A 63 0.78 0.46 -11.64
C LYS A 63 0.32 0.30 -10.19
N TYR A 64 -0.66 1.11 -9.80
CA TYR A 64 -1.37 1.00 -8.54
C TYR A 64 -2.67 0.18 -8.72
N ARG A 65 -2.97 -0.68 -7.74
CA ARG A 65 -4.26 -1.38 -7.66
C ARG A 65 -4.89 -1.11 -6.29
N PRO A 66 -6.09 -0.50 -6.24
CA PRO A 66 -6.82 -0.36 -4.99
C PRO A 66 -7.32 -1.73 -4.51
N ASN A 67 -7.38 -1.91 -3.20
CA ASN A 67 -7.97 -3.10 -2.61
C ASN A 67 -9.49 -2.91 -2.41
N HIS A 68 -10.27 -3.84 -2.96
CA HIS A 68 -11.73 -3.83 -2.95
C HIS A 68 -12.28 -4.18 -1.56
N GLU A 69 -11.48 -4.90 -0.77
CA GLU A 69 -11.80 -5.31 0.59
C GLU A 69 -11.47 -4.21 1.61
N TYR A 70 -10.78 -3.15 1.20
CA TYR A 70 -10.51 -2.02 2.09
C TYR A 70 -11.81 -1.46 2.66
N ARG A 71 -11.91 -1.40 3.97
CA ARG A 71 -13.05 -0.78 4.66
C ARG A 71 -12.66 0.54 5.31
N GLY A 72 -11.41 0.68 5.75
CA GLY A 72 -10.94 1.85 6.51
C GLY A 72 -11.66 1.96 7.85
N ARG A 73 -11.01 2.51 8.87
CA ARG A 73 -11.69 2.78 10.14
C ARG A 73 -11.56 4.24 10.50
#